data_AF-A0A1X4HTU3-F1
#
_entry.id   AF-A0A1X4HTU3-F1
#
_cell.length_a   1.000
_cell.length_b   1.000
_cell.length_c   1.000
_cell.angle_alpha   90.00
_cell.angle_beta   90.00
_cell.angle_gamma   90.00
#
_symmetry.space_group_name_H-M   'P 1'
#
loop_
_entity.id
_entity.type
_entity.pdbx_description
1 polymer ?
#
loop_
_entity_poly.entity_id
_entity_poly.type
_entity_poly.pdbx_seq_one_letter_code
_entity_poly.pdbx_strand_id
1 'polypeptide(L)'
;MTAGGTERRVTRRRLRTRANLLEAAFSVFAAKGFGHVSIEEVCEAAGYTRGAFYSNFAGLDELFFALYTERAELIAEQVAGALAQDGPDLDVPAAVDRVTEVLLLDRDWLLVKTDFLVHAARDPEVARALLEHRARLRRAVADRLARARGHTGL
;
A
#
# COMPACT_ATOMS: atom_id res chain seq x y z
N MET A 1 20.40 -3.78 -33.61
CA MET A 1 20.33 -3.75 -32.13
C MET A 1 19.39 -2.63 -31.62
N THR A 2 18.11 -2.59 -32.05
CA THR A 2 17.21 -1.43 -31.80
C THR A 2 15.87 -1.77 -31.14
N ALA A 3 15.46 -3.05 -31.08
CA ALA A 3 14.18 -3.47 -30.49
C ALA A 3 14.13 -3.28 -28.96
N GLY A 4 15.20 -3.66 -28.24
CA GLY A 4 15.24 -3.61 -26.77
C GLY A 4 15.29 -2.20 -26.15
N GLY A 5 15.55 -1.15 -26.95
CA GLY A 5 15.51 0.24 -26.49
C GLY A 5 14.08 0.82 -26.50
N THR A 6 13.30 0.48 -27.51
CA THR A 6 11.91 0.93 -27.67
C THR A 6 10.99 0.25 -26.65
N GLU A 7 11.12 -1.06 -26.46
CA GLU A 7 10.36 -1.81 -25.44
C GLU A 7 10.61 -1.25 -24.03
N ARG A 8 11.88 -1.01 -23.68
CA ARG A 8 12.25 -0.45 -22.37
C ARG A 8 11.68 0.95 -22.14
N ARG A 9 11.59 1.77 -23.19
CA ARG A 9 10.99 3.11 -23.13
C ARG A 9 9.48 3.04 -22.96
N VAL A 10 8.80 2.13 -23.66
CA VAL A 10 7.35 1.89 -23.52
C VAL A 10 7.02 1.40 -22.11
N THR A 11 7.76 0.43 -21.59
CA THR A 11 7.59 -0.08 -20.22
C THR A 11 7.80 1.02 -19.18
N ARG A 12 8.85 1.84 -19.31
CA ARG A 12 9.10 2.95 -18.37
C ARG A 12 7.97 4.00 -18.41
N ARG A 13 7.44 4.31 -19.60
CA ARG A 13 6.29 5.22 -19.73
C ARG A 13 5.05 4.64 -19.07
N ARG A 14 4.76 3.36 -19.27
CA ARG A 14 3.62 2.66 -18.67
C ARG A 14 3.72 2.67 -17.14
N LEU A 15 4.88 2.32 -16.59
CA LEU A 15 5.13 2.37 -15.14
C LEU A 15 4.91 3.76 -14.55
N ARG A 16 5.38 4.81 -15.24
CA ARG A 16 5.14 6.20 -14.80
C ARG A 16 3.66 6.58 -14.84
N THR A 17 2.94 6.20 -15.89
CA THR A 17 1.49 6.43 -15.97
C THR A 17 0.76 5.69 -14.86
N ARG A 18 1.12 4.43 -14.58
CA ARG A 18 0.55 3.66 -13.47
C ARG A 18 0.76 4.37 -12.13
N ALA A 19 1.98 4.78 -11.81
CA ALA A 19 2.30 5.47 -10.56
C ALA A 19 1.50 6.77 -10.41
N ASN A 20 1.42 7.59 -11.46
CA ASN A 20 0.67 8.83 -11.43
C ASN A 20 -0.85 8.62 -11.24
N LEU A 21 -1.41 7.56 -11.85
CA LEU A 21 -2.81 7.20 -11.66
C LEU A 21 -3.09 6.77 -10.21
N LEU A 22 -2.17 6.03 -9.59
CA LEU A 22 -2.30 5.60 -8.19
C LEU A 22 -2.22 6.79 -7.22
N GLU A 23 -1.30 7.73 -7.46
CA GLU A 23 -1.15 8.95 -6.66
C GLU A 23 -2.40 9.84 -6.75
N ALA A 24 -2.91 10.04 -7.97
CA ALA A 24 -4.14 10.79 -8.18
C ALA A 24 -5.35 10.09 -7.54
N ALA A 25 -5.45 8.77 -7.68
CA ALA A 25 -6.50 7.98 -7.06
C ALA A 25 -6.47 8.11 -5.54
N PHE A 26 -5.30 8.05 -4.91
CA PHE A 26 -5.14 8.26 -3.47
C PHE A 26 -5.72 9.60 -3.03
N SER A 27 -5.32 10.68 -3.72
CA SER A 27 -5.79 12.03 -3.41
C SER A 27 -7.31 12.17 -3.57
N VAL A 28 -7.87 11.62 -4.66
CA VAL A 28 -9.30 11.73 -4.96
C VAL A 28 -10.14 10.86 -4.03
N PHE A 29 -9.70 9.63 -3.72
CA PHE A 29 -10.37 8.76 -2.76
C PHE A 29 -10.34 9.34 -1.35
N ALA A 30 -9.21 9.89 -0.90
CA ALA A 30 -9.12 10.54 0.40
C ALA A 30 -10.05 11.76 0.53
N ALA A 31 -10.21 12.53 -0.56
CA ALA A 31 -11.04 13.73 -0.56
C ALA A 31 -12.55 13.45 -0.62
N LYS A 32 -12.97 12.44 -1.41
CA LYS A 32 -14.38 12.22 -1.76
C LYS A 32 -14.96 10.91 -1.24
N GLY A 33 -14.12 9.96 -0.85
CA GLY A 33 -14.50 8.59 -0.54
C GLY A 33 -14.68 7.74 -1.81
N PHE A 34 -14.28 6.46 -1.75
CA PHE A 34 -14.22 5.57 -2.91
C PHE A 34 -15.56 5.44 -3.65
N GLY A 35 -16.67 5.35 -2.91
CA GLY A 35 -18.02 5.19 -3.48
C GLY A 35 -18.56 6.39 -4.27
N HIS A 36 -17.84 7.52 -4.25
CA HIS A 36 -18.25 8.78 -4.89
C HIS A 36 -17.33 9.21 -6.04
N VAL A 37 -16.40 8.35 -6.46
CA VAL A 37 -15.36 8.67 -7.45
C VAL A 37 -15.58 7.92 -8.75
N SER A 38 -15.30 8.59 -9.87
CA SER A 38 -15.32 8.04 -11.22
C SER A 38 -13.93 7.89 -11.83
N ILE A 39 -13.82 7.06 -12.88
CA ILE A 39 -12.59 6.89 -13.67
C ILE A 39 -12.17 8.23 -14.31
N GLU A 40 -13.15 9.01 -14.77
CA GLU A 40 -12.97 10.37 -15.30
C GLU A 40 -12.25 11.27 -14.32
N GLU A 41 -12.71 11.36 -13.08
CA GLU A 41 -12.11 12.22 -12.07
C GLU A 41 -10.68 11.82 -11.73
N VAL A 42 -10.39 10.52 -11.67
CA VAL A 42 -9.02 10.03 -11.49
C VAL A 42 -8.15 10.40 -12.69
N CYS A 43 -8.67 10.22 -13.91
CA CYS A 43 -7.96 10.57 -15.14
C CYS A 43 -7.65 12.07 -15.21
N GLU A 44 -8.63 12.92 -14.89
CA GLU A 44 -8.49 14.38 -14.83
C GLU A 44 -7.45 14.79 -13.80
N ALA A 45 -7.53 14.25 -12.58
CA ALA A 45 -6.56 14.52 -11.51
C ALA A 45 -5.13 14.07 -11.89
N ALA A 46 -5.00 12.96 -12.63
CA ALA A 46 -3.71 12.43 -13.06
C ALA A 46 -3.17 13.07 -14.35
N GLY A 47 -3.97 13.87 -15.07
CA GLY A 47 -3.63 14.43 -16.38
C GLY A 47 -3.53 13.38 -17.50
N TYR A 48 -4.35 12.31 -17.44
CA TYR A 48 -4.37 11.21 -18.41
C TYR A 48 -5.76 11.02 -19.04
N THR A 49 -5.81 10.25 -20.13
CA THR A 49 -7.07 9.90 -20.80
C THR A 49 -7.64 8.59 -20.25
N ARG A 50 -8.94 8.35 -20.47
CA ARG A 50 -9.57 7.03 -20.20
C ARG A 50 -8.82 5.87 -20.89
N GLY A 51 -8.33 6.06 -22.11
CA GLY A 51 -7.54 5.04 -22.81
C GLY A 51 -6.22 4.71 -22.08
N ALA A 52 -5.56 5.72 -21.51
CA ALA A 52 -4.37 5.49 -20.68
C ALA A 52 -4.71 4.77 -19.38
N PHE A 53 -5.86 5.07 -18.75
CA PHE A 53 -6.37 4.32 -17.61
C PHE A 53 -6.59 2.84 -17.94
N TYR A 54 -7.39 2.54 -18.97
CA TYR A 54 -7.71 1.16 -19.34
C TYR A 54 -6.52 0.34 -19.84
N SER A 55 -5.43 1.00 -20.26
CA SER A 55 -4.16 0.32 -20.54
C SER A 55 -3.39 -0.14 -19.29
N ASN A 56 -3.78 0.34 -18.10
CA ASN A 56 -3.13 0.03 -16.83
C ASN A 56 -4.05 -0.67 -15.82
N PHE A 57 -5.36 -0.42 -15.86
CA PHE A 57 -6.35 -0.94 -14.93
C PHE A 57 -7.68 -1.21 -15.63
N ALA A 58 -8.34 -2.30 -15.31
CA ALA A 58 -9.65 -2.67 -15.81
C ALA A 58 -10.79 -1.84 -15.20
N GLY A 59 -10.58 -1.27 -14.01
CA GLY A 59 -11.57 -0.46 -13.30
C GLY A 59 -11.04 0.16 -12.01
N LEU A 60 -11.93 0.87 -11.30
CA LEU A 60 -11.59 1.50 -10.02
C LEU A 60 -11.27 0.48 -8.92
N ASP A 61 -11.91 -0.70 -8.93
CA ASP A 61 -11.63 -1.74 -7.95
C ASP A 61 -10.20 -2.28 -8.09
N GLU A 62 -9.73 -2.55 -9.32
CA GLU A 62 -8.35 -2.99 -9.56
C GLU A 62 -7.34 -1.89 -9.17
N LEU A 63 -7.65 -0.64 -9.51
CA LEU A 63 -6.84 0.51 -9.13
C LEU A 63 -6.76 0.64 -7.60
N PHE A 64 -7.89 0.54 -6.91
CA PHE A 64 -7.96 0.67 -5.46
C PHE A 64 -7.21 -0.47 -4.78
N PHE A 65 -7.34 -1.69 -5.31
CA PHE A 65 -6.59 -2.85 -4.85
C PHE A 65 -5.08 -2.65 -4.99
N ALA A 66 -4.63 -2.18 -6.15
CA ALA A 66 -3.21 -1.89 -6.39
C ALA A 66 -2.68 -0.81 -5.44
N LEU A 67 -3.43 0.28 -5.27
CA LEU A 67 -3.09 1.37 -4.35
C LEU A 67 -2.94 0.88 -2.92
N TYR A 68 -3.94 0.13 -2.42
CA TYR A 68 -3.91 -0.41 -1.07
C TYR A 68 -2.72 -1.37 -0.88
N THR A 69 -2.45 -2.20 -1.88
CA THR A 69 -1.32 -3.15 -1.88
C THR A 69 0.01 -2.42 -1.73
N GLU A 70 0.29 -1.45 -2.59
CA GLU A 70 1.56 -0.70 -2.58
C GLU A 70 1.75 0.03 -1.23
N ARG A 71 0.68 0.64 -0.68
CA ARG A 71 0.77 1.33 0.61
C ARG A 71 0.90 0.35 1.78
N ALA A 72 0.21 -0.78 1.76
CA ALA A 72 0.32 -1.80 2.80
C ALA A 72 1.71 -2.45 2.85
N GLU A 73 2.34 -2.65 1.70
CA GLU A 73 3.71 -3.15 1.60
C GLU A 73 4.71 -2.13 2.13
N LEU A 74 4.60 -0.86 1.74
CA LEU A 74 5.43 0.22 2.28
C LEU A 74 5.34 0.29 3.82
N ILE A 75 4.13 0.23 4.38
CA ILE A 75 3.91 0.24 5.82
C ILE A 75 4.58 -0.97 6.49
N ALA A 76 4.44 -2.16 5.90
CA ALA A 76 5.07 -3.36 6.44
C ALA A 76 6.61 -3.26 6.43
N GLU A 77 7.19 -2.70 5.38
CA GLU A 77 8.64 -2.44 5.28
C GLU A 77 9.11 -1.43 6.32
N GLN A 78 8.39 -0.32 6.49
CA GLN A 78 8.75 0.70 7.47
C GLN A 78 8.67 0.16 8.91
N VAL A 79 7.63 -0.63 9.23
CA VAL A 79 7.51 -1.30 10.54
C VAL A 79 8.64 -2.30 10.75
N ALA A 80 8.97 -3.11 9.73
CA ALA A 80 10.09 -4.04 9.81
C ALA A 80 11.42 -3.30 10.04
N GLY A 81 11.64 -2.17 9.37
CA GLY A 81 12.80 -1.30 9.55
C GLY A 81 12.88 -0.69 10.95
N ALA A 82 11.77 -0.18 11.49
CA ALA A 82 11.70 0.37 12.85
C ALA A 82 12.04 -0.66 13.92
N LEU A 83 11.58 -1.90 13.72
CA LEU A 83 11.84 -3.04 14.60
C LEU A 83 13.24 -3.64 14.45
N ALA A 84 13.89 -3.44 13.31
CA ALA A 84 15.26 -3.92 13.07
C ALA A 84 16.32 -3.13 13.86
N GLN A 85 15.98 -1.93 14.35
CA GLN A 85 16.88 -1.11 15.16
C GLN A 85 17.08 -1.67 16.59
N ASP A 86 16.19 -2.54 17.03
CA ASP A 86 16.26 -3.13 18.37
C ASP A 86 17.35 -4.20 18.48
N GLY A 87 18.14 -4.12 19.55
CA GLY A 87 19.11 -5.16 19.93
C GLY A 87 18.47 -6.47 20.38
N PRO A 88 19.28 -7.48 20.76
CA PRO A 88 18.77 -8.79 21.20
C PRO A 88 17.76 -8.69 22.35
N ASP A 89 17.96 -7.72 23.26
CA ASP A 89 16.97 -7.34 24.27
C ASP A 89 16.04 -6.27 23.71
N LEU A 90 14.79 -6.67 23.43
CA LEU A 90 13.76 -5.78 22.92
C LEU A 90 13.16 -4.94 24.06
N ASP A 91 13.36 -3.63 23.99
CA ASP A 91 12.57 -2.68 24.77
C ASP A 91 11.19 -2.51 24.09
N VAL A 92 10.19 -3.22 24.62
CA VAL A 92 8.84 -3.23 24.04
C VAL A 92 8.21 -1.83 24.01
N PRO A 93 8.21 -1.04 25.10
CA PRO A 93 7.78 0.37 25.05
C PRO A 93 8.45 1.17 23.93
N ALA A 94 9.78 1.18 23.85
CA ALA A 94 10.49 1.96 22.84
C ALA A 94 10.20 1.47 21.41
N ALA A 95 10.03 0.16 21.22
CA ALA A 95 9.64 -0.43 19.94
C ALA A 95 8.21 -0.07 19.54
N VAL A 96 7.28 -0.04 20.50
CA VAL A 96 5.90 0.43 20.28
C VAL A 96 5.93 1.90 19.85
N ASP A 97 6.68 2.75 20.56
CA ASP A 97 6.79 4.18 20.22
C ASP A 97 7.28 4.38 18.78
N ARG A 98 8.41 3.76 18.39
CA ARG A 98 8.93 3.83 17.01
C ARG A 98 7.96 3.29 15.97
N VAL A 99 7.30 2.15 16.26
CA VAL A 99 6.31 1.59 15.34
C VAL A 99 5.12 2.52 15.22
N THR A 100 4.67 3.17 16.29
CA THR A 100 3.56 4.12 16.24
C THR A 100 3.92 5.41 15.51
N GLU A 101 5.16 5.90 15.62
CA GLU A 101 5.66 7.04 14.84
C GLU A 101 5.66 6.74 13.33
N VAL A 102 6.11 5.53 12.96
CA VAL A 102 6.08 5.08 11.57
C VAL A 102 4.65 4.81 11.09
N LEU A 103 3.82 4.25 11.94
CA LEU A 103 2.41 4.01 11.69
C LEU A 103 1.56 5.28 11.89
N LEU A 104 2.11 6.50 11.95
CA LEU A 104 1.31 7.73 11.91
C LEU A 104 0.58 7.82 10.57
N LEU A 105 -0.49 7.04 10.46
CA LEU A 105 -1.39 6.91 9.33
C LEU A 105 -2.04 8.28 9.21
N ASP A 106 -1.52 9.07 8.27
CA ASP A 106 -2.07 10.37 7.97
C ASP A 106 -3.58 10.25 7.72
N ARG A 107 -4.29 11.35 7.94
CA ARG A 107 -5.76 11.39 7.86
C ARG A 107 -6.26 10.80 6.55
N ASP A 108 -5.58 11.09 5.45
CA ASP A 108 -6.00 10.69 4.11
C ASP A 108 -5.86 9.18 3.93
N TRP A 109 -4.78 8.59 4.41
CA TRP A 109 -4.64 7.14 4.44
C TRP A 109 -5.64 6.45 5.35
N LEU A 110 -5.98 7.03 6.51
CA LEU A 110 -7.02 6.48 7.38
C LEU A 110 -8.39 6.44 6.70
N LEU A 111 -8.75 7.49 5.95
CA LEU A 111 -9.98 7.55 5.17
C LEU A 111 -9.98 6.47 4.07
N VAL A 112 -8.94 6.44 3.25
CA VAL A 112 -8.80 5.47 2.15
C VAL A 112 -8.80 4.03 2.66
N LYS A 113 -8.09 3.75 3.75
CA LYS A 113 -8.07 2.44 4.39
C LYS A 113 -9.46 2.05 4.92
N THR A 114 -10.19 2.98 5.52
CA THR A 114 -11.54 2.71 6.05
C THR A 114 -12.49 2.31 4.92
N ASP A 115 -12.47 3.05 3.82
CA ASP A 115 -13.24 2.72 2.61
C ASP A 115 -12.86 1.33 2.07
N PHE A 116 -11.55 1.03 2.03
CA PHE A 116 -11.06 -0.27 1.56
C PHE A 116 -11.57 -1.41 2.45
N LEU A 117 -11.54 -1.23 3.77
CA LEU A 117 -12.04 -2.24 4.72
C LEU A 117 -13.54 -2.48 4.54
N VAL A 118 -14.32 -1.41 4.33
CA VAL A 118 -15.76 -1.48 4.09
C VAL A 118 -16.08 -2.16 2.75
N HIS A 119 -15.27 -1.89 1.72
CA HIS A 119 -15.38 -2.55 0.41
C HIS A 119 -15.03 -4.04 0.53
N ALA A 120 -13.89 -4.37 1.15
CA ALA A 120 -13.44 -5.74 1.40
C ALA A 120 -14.44 -6.55 2.24
N ALA A 121 -15.15 -5.93 3.18
CA ALA A 121 -16.18 -6.62 3.96
C ALA A 121 -17.36 -7.14 3.12
N ARG A 122 -17.51 -6.66 1.88
CA ARG A 122 -18.57 -7.05 0.94
C ARG A 122 -18.08 -7.86 -0.25
N ASP A 123 -16.76 -7.95 -0.47
CA ASP A 123 -16.14 -8.68 -1.57
C ASP A 123 -15.12 -9.72 -1.04
N PRO A 124 -15.39 -11.03 -1.18
CA PRO A 124 -14.51 -12.09 -0.69
C PRO A 124 -13.09 -12.08 -1.29
N GLU A 125 -12.93 -11.68 -2.55
CA GLU A 125 -11.63 -11.65 -3.22
C GLU A 125 -10.77 -10.52 -2.67
N VAL A 126 -11.37 -9.34 -2.47
CA VAL A 126 -10.70 -8.21 -1.82
C VAL A 126 -10.39 -8.53 -0.35
N ALA A 127 -11.30 -9.21 0.35
CA ALA A 127 -11.08 -9.65 1.73
C ALA A 127 -9.86 -10.57 1.85
N ARG A 128 -9.70 -11.52 0.92
CA ARG A 128 -8.54 -12.44 0.92
C ARG A 128 -7.23 -11.66 0.82
N ALA A 129 -7.15 -10.70 -0.08
CA ALA A 129 -5.94 -9.92 -0.26
C ALA A 129 -5.64 -8.99 0.94
N LEU A 130 -6.68 -8.41 1.56
CA LEU A 130 -6.56 -7.70 2.84
C LEU A 130 -5.95 -8.60 3.94
N LEU A 131 -6.45 -9.83 4.06
CA LEU A 131 -5.97 -10.80 5.04
C LEU A 131 -4.52 -11.19 4.79
N GLU A 132 -4.11 -11.37 3.53
CA GLU A 132 -2.72 -11.64 3.15
C GLU A 132 -1.77 -10.51 3.56
N HIS A 133 -2.15 -9.25 3.37
CA HIS A 133 -1.35 -8.10 3.82
C HIS A 133 -1.28 -7.99 5.33
N ARG A 134 -2.41 -8.16 6.03
CA ARG A 134 -2.43 -8.20 7.50
C ARG A 134 -1.55 -9.32 8.05
N ALA A 135 -1.56 -10.49 7.41
CA ALA A 135 -0.72 -11.62 7.80
C ALA A 135 0.77 -11.30 7.60
N ARG A 136 1.15 -10.61 6.52
CA ARG A 136 2.54 -10.15 6.30
C ARG A 136 3.01 -9.20 7.40
N LEU A 137 2.24 -8.15 7.70
CA LEU A 137 2.57 -7.22 8.77
C LEU A 137 2.67 -7.93 10.13
N ARG A 138 1.70 -8.79 10.45
CA ARG A 138 1.70 -9.58 11.68
C ARG A 138 2.95 -10.47 11.78
N ARG A 139 3.36 -11.11 10.70
CA ARG A 139 4.58 -11.95 10.67
C ARG A 139 5.83 -11.13 10.96
N ALA A 140 5.99 -9.96 10.33
CA ALA A 140 7.16 -9.10 10.59
C ALA A 140 7.30 -8.76 12.08
N VAL A 141 6.19 -8.41 12.74
CA VAL A 141 6.17 -8.14 14.19
C VAL A 141 6.44 -9.40 15.01
N ALA A 142 5.78 -10.52 14.68
CA ALA A 142 5.93 -11.78 15.40
C ALA A 142 7.37 -12.33 15.33
N ASP A 143 7.99 -12.29 14.15
CA ASP A 143 9.37 -12.72 13.94
C ASP A 143 10.35 -11.89 14.77
N ARG A 144 10.10 -10.58 14.89
CA ARG A 144 10.89 -9.71 15.77
C ARG A 144 10.74 -10.09 17.23
N LEU A 145 9.51 -10.30 17.71
CA LEU A 145 9.24 -10.68 19.09
C LEU A 145 9.85 -12.04 19.45
N ALA A 146 9.80 -13.00 18.52
CA ALA A 146 10.41 -14.32 18.70
C ALA A 146 11.94 -14.23 18.84
N ARG A 147 12.60 -13.41 18.01
CA ARG A 147 14.05 -13.17 18.12
C ARG A 147 14.44 -12.54 19.46
N ALA A 148 13.63 -11.64 20.01
CA ALA A 148 13.89 -11.05 21.32
C ALA A 148 13.88 -12.10 22.44
N ARG A 149 12.82 -12.94 22.47
CA ARG A 149 12.64 -13.98 23.50
C ARG A 149 13.70 -15.09 23.45
N GLY A 150 14.27 -15.36 22.27
CA GLY A 150 15.33 -16.35 22.10
C GLY A 150 16.68 -15.93 22.69
N HIS A 151 16.89 -14.65 22.99
CA HIS A 151 18.11 -14.14 23.64
C HIS A 151 17.97 -13.97 25.16
N THR A 152 16.75 -14.01 25.69
CA THR A 152 16.48 -14.05 27.14
C THR A 152 16.67 -15.47 27.71
N GLY A 153 17.78 -16.12 27.36
CA GLY A 153 18.24 -17.33 28.03
C GLY A 153 18.74 -16.98 29.43
N LEU A 154 18.18 -17.67 30.43
CA LEU A 154 18.53 -17.63 31.86
C LEU A 154 20.06 -17.65 32.11
#